data_AF-A0A081C9L5-F1
#
_entry.id   AF-A0A081C9L5-F1
#
_cell.length_a   1.000
_cell.length_b   1.000
_cell.length_c   1.000
_cell.angle_alpha   90.00
_cell.angle_beta   90.00
_cell.angle_gamma   90.00
#
_symmetry.space_group_name_H-M   'P 1'
#
loop_
_entity.id
_entity.type
_entity.pdbx_description
1 polymer ?
#
loop_
_entity_poly.entity_id
_entity_poly.type
_entity_poly.pdbx_seq_one_letter_code
_entity_poly.pdbx_strand_id
1 'polypeptide(L)' 'MTAQTLKLDDIKYRSIEELLQFVSINKQILNIQLPWGEEVMIQPKTRLLPLPILDGYIPQGWKDAIYDESV' A
#
# COMPACT_ATOMS: atom_id res chain seq x y z
N MET A 1 -1.18 8.97 2.12
CA MET A 1 0.24 8.71 2.49
C MET A 1 1.11 9.49 1.54
N THR A 2 2.11 10.21 2.04
CA THR A 2 3.09 10.89 1.20
C THR A 2 4.18 9.91 0.80
N ALA A 3 4.64 10.00 -0.44
CA ALA A 3 5.72 9.18 -0.97
C ALA A 3 6.97 10.05 -1.16
N GLN A 4 8.10 9.55 -0.66
CA GLN A 4 9.42 10.14 -0.86
C GLN A 4 10.26 9.22 -1.73
N THR A 5 10.89 9.76 -2.76
CA THR A 5 11.80 9.01 -3.63
C THR A 5 13.23 9.42 -3.33
N LEU A 6 14.10 8.43 -3.09
CA LEU A 6 15.53 8.59 -2.85
C LEU A 6 16.31 7.70 -3.82
N LYS A 7 17.55 8.09 -4.16
CA LYS A 7 18.48 7.21 -4.87
C LYS A 7 19.18 6.30 -3.87
N LEU A 8 19.70 5.16 -4.34
CA LEU A 8 20.46 4.24 -3.50
C LEU A 8 21.66 4.92 -2.80
N ASP A 9 22.32 5.87 -3.46
CA ASP A 9 23.44 6.61 -2.84
C ASP A 9 23.00 7.53 -1.69
N ASP A 10 21.75 8.01 -1.67
CA ASP A 10 21.23 8.88 -0.61
C ASP A 10 21.01 8.13 0.71
N ILE A 11 20.91 6.80 0.66
CA ILE A 11 20.65 5.94 1.81
C ILE A 11 21.85 5.07 2.21
N LYS A 12 22.95 5.14 1.46
CA LYS A 12 24.14 4.30 1.60
C LYS A 12 24.86 4.41 2.94
N TYR A 13 24.70 5.55 3.62
CA TYR A 13 25.29 5.85 4.92
C TYR A 13 24.30 5.69 6.09
N ARG A 14 23.05 5.31 5.80
CA ARG A 14 22.05 5.03 6.83
C ARG A 14 22.01 3.54 7.10
N SER A 15 21.73 3.16 8.34
CA SER A 15 21.44 1.77 8.64
C SER A 15 20.05 1.39 8.13
N ILE A 16 19.83 0.09 7.92
CA ILE A 16 18.50 -0.42 7.56
C ILE A 16 17.52 -0.14 8.71
N GLU A 17 17.96 -0.26 9.96
CA GLU A 17 17.16 0.05 11.14
C GLU A 17 16.68 1.51 11.15
N GLU A 18 17.54 2.46 10.82
CA GLU A 18 17.18 3.89 10.72
C GLU A 18 16.15 4.14 9.62
N LEU A 19 16.32 3.50 8.45
CA LEU A 19 15.37 3.60 7.34
C LEU A 19 13.99 3.06 7.73
N LEU A 20 13.94 1.87 8.34
CA LEU A 20 12.69 1.26 8.79
C LEU A 20 12.02 2.07 9.90
N GLN A 21 12.81 2.63 10.84
CA GLN A 21 12.31 3.50 11.89
C GLN A 21 11.72 4.78 11.30
N PHE A 22 12.40 5.41 10.33
CA PHE A 22 11.91 6.60 9.63
C PHE A 22 10.58 6.34 8.92
N VAL A 23 10.47 5.24 8.17
CA VAL A 23 9.23 4.82 7.49
C VAL A 23 8.09 4.58 8.50
N SER A 24 8.40 3.92 9.62
CA SER A 24 7.42 3.56 10.64
C SER A 24 6.89 4.78 11.42
N ILE A 25 7.78 5.70 11.82
CA ILE A 25 7.43 6.91 12.58
C ILE A 25 6.64 7.88 11.71
N ASN A 26 7.13 8.17 10.51
CA ASN A 26 6.51 9.19 9.66
C ASN A 26 5.27 8.69 8.92
N LYS A 27 5.01 7.38 8.92
CA LYS A 27 3.93 6.74 8.14
C LYS A 27 3.99 7.10 6.64
N GLN A 28 5.21 7.17 6.11
CA GLN A 28 5.48 7.56 4.72
C GLN A 28 5.95 6.38 3.89
N ILE A 29 5.69 6.44 2.59
CA ILE A 29 6.22 5.49 1.62
C ILE A 29 7.61 5.96 1.22
N LEU A 30 8.60 5.07 1.24
CA LEU A 30 9.94 5.34 0.76
C LEU A 30 10.19 4.53 -0.52
N ASN A 31 10.39 5.21 -1.63
CA ASN A 31 10.81 4.62 -2.90
C ASN A 31 12.31 4.80 -3.06
N ILE A 32 13.01 3.72 -3.38
CA ILE A 32 14.45 3.68 -3.57
C ILE A 32 14.70 3.38 -5.05
N GLN A 33 15.24 4.35 -5.77
CA GLN A 33 15.70 4.16 -7.14
C GLN A 33 17.07 3.48 -7.14
N LEU A 34 17.11 2.28 -7.72
CA LEU A 34 18.32 1.53 -7.93
C LEU A 34 19.06 2.05 -9.17
N PRO A 35 20.41 2.00 -9.18
CA PRO A 35 21.20 2.49 -10.32
C PRO A 35 20.96 1.70 -11.61
N TRP A 36 20.33 0.53 -11.52
CA TRP A 36 19.99 -0.34 -12.65
C TRP A 36 18.61 -0.03 -13.26
N GLY A 37 17.93 1.01 -12.77
CA GLY A 37 16.62 1.47 -13.27
C GLY A 37 15.40 0.86 -12.58
N GLU A 38 15.61 -0.07 -11.64
CA GLU A 38 14.55 -0.65 -10.82
C GLU A 38 14.18 0.25 -9.64
N GLU A 39 12.96 0.10 -9.11
CA GLU A 39 12.50 0.81 -7.93
C GLU A 39 12.07 -0.17 -6.83
N VAL A 40 12.53 0.07 -5.61
CA VAL A 40 12.14 -0.68 -4.41
C VAL A 40 11.30 0.20 -3.51
N MET A 41 10.13 -0.28 -3.11
CA MET A 41 9.22 0.45 -2.23
C MET A 41 9.21 -0.16 -0.82
N ILE A 42 9.43 0.69 0.19
CA ILE A 42 9.27 0.36 1.60
C ILE A 42 8.07 1.14 2.12
N GLN A 43 7.07 0.42 2.62
CA GLN A 43 5.87 1.03 3.20
C GLN A 43 5.55 0.43 4.57
N PRO A 44 5.07 1.24 5.52
CA PRO A 44 4.59 0.72 6.79
C PRO A 44 3.31 -0.05 6.54
N LYS A 45 3.20 -1.24 7.13
CA LYS A 45 1.96 -2.01 7.05
C LYS A 45 0.88 -1.28 7.86
N THR A 46 -0.11 -0.74 7.16
CA THR A 46 -1.28 -0.15 7.80
C THR A 46 -2.14 -1.27 8.38
N ARG A 47 -2.46 -1.19 9.68
CA ARG A 47 -3.55 -2.01 10.23
C ARG A 47 -4.86 -1.46 9.67
N LEU A 48 -5.41 -2.15 8.67
CA LEU A 48 -6.76 -1.90 8.24
C LEU A 48 -7.72 -2.35 9.34
N LEU A 49 -8.73 -1.53 9.62
CA LEU A 49 -9.85 -1.99 10.41
C LEU A 49 -10.54 -3.13 9.64
N PRO A 50 -11.09 -4.13 10.34
CA PRO A 50 -11.92 -5.13 9.68
C PRO A 50 -13.05 -4.42 8.93
N LEU A 51 -13.46 -4.97 7.79
CA LEU A 51 -14.60 -4.46 7.07
C LEU A 51 -15.80 -4.43 8.02
N PRO A 52 -16.57 -3.33 8.07
CA PRO A 52 -17.79 -3.32 8.86
C PRO A 52 -18.69 -4.43 8.35
N ILE A 53 -19.19 -5.25 9.29
CA ILE A 53 -20.29 -6.15 8.98
C ILE A 53 -21.50 -5.24 8.81
N LEU A 54 -21.95 -5.08 7.56
CA LEU A 54 -23.16 -4.34 7.26
C LEU A 54 -24.34 -5.27 7.57
N ASP A 55 -25.20 -4.86 8.50
CA ASP A 55 -26.49 -5.51 8.69
C ASP A 55 -27.30 -5.34 7.40
N GLY A 56 -27.55 -6.44 6.72
CA GLY A 56 -28.23 -6.41 5.43
C GLY A 56 -28.48 -7.81 4.89
N TYR A 57 -29.68 -8.02 4.39
CA TYR A 57 -30.01 -9.20 3.60
C TYR A 57 -29.70 -8.89 2.14
N ILE A 58 -28.79 -9.65 1.55
CA ILE A 58 -28.53 -9.61 0.11
C ILE A 58 -29.54 -10.55 -0.55
N PRO A 59 -30.54 -10.06 -1.31
CA PRO A 59 -31.54 -10.91 -1.93
C PRO A 59 -30.91 -11.90 -2.90
N GLN A 60 -31.34 -13.15 -2.88
CA GLN A 60 -30.85 -14.13 -3.85
C GLN A 60 -31.15 -13.65 -5.28
N GLY A 61 -30.16 -13.73 -6.17
CA GLY A 61 -30.28 -13.26 -7.56
C GLY A 61 -30.10 -11.75 -7.79
N TRP A 62 -29.77 -10.95 -6.76
CA TRP A 62 -29.48 -9.51 -6.91
C TRP A 62 -28.39 -9.22 -7.94
N LYS A 63 -27.37 -10.07 -7.98
CA LYS A 63 -26.22 -9.92 -8.86
C LYS A 63 -26.63 -10.21 -10.29
N ASP A 64 -27.39 -11.29 -10.49
CA ASP A 64 -27.91 -11.67 -11.79
C ASP A 64 -28.82 -10.57 -12.34
N ALA A 65 -29.72 -10.01 -11.53
CA ALA A 65 -30.60 -8.91 -11.96
C ALA A 65 -29.88 -7.62 -12.42
N ILE A 66 -28.64 -7.38 -11.96
CA ILE A 66 -27.86 -6.17 -12.31
C ILE A 66 -26.88 -6.45 -13.45
N TYR A 67 -26.29 -7.65 -13.48
CA TYR A 67 -25.22 -7.98 -14.41
C TYR A 67 -25.66 -8.88 -15.57
N ASP A 68 -26.89 -9.37 -15.56
CA ASP A 68 -27.50 -10.11 -16.67
C ASP A 68 -28.11 -9.13 -17.71
N GLU A 69 -27.35 -8.10 -18.07
CA GLU A 69 -27.51 -7.39 -19.34
C GLU A 69 -26.58 -8.04 -20.36
N SER A 70 -26.79 -9.30 -20.74
CA SER A 70 -26.20 -9.93 -21.94
C SER A 70 -26.72 -11.36 -22.15
N VAL A 71 -27.80 -11.54 -22.93
CA VAL A 71 -27.82 -12.03 -24.33
C VAL A 71 -29.22 -11.82 -24.91
#